data_AF-A0A5J5HX59-F1
#
_entry.id   AF-A0A5J5HX59-F1
#
_cell.length_a   1.000
_cell.length_b   1.000
_cell.length_c   1.000
_cell.angle_alpha   90.00
_cell.angle_beta   90.00
_cell.angle_gamma   90.00
#
_symmetry.space_group_name_H-M   'P 1'
#
loop_
_entity.id
_entity.type
_entity.pdbx_description
1 polymer ?
#
loop_
_entity_poly.entity_id
_entity_poly.type
_entity_poly.pdbx_seq_one_letter_code
_entity_poly.pdbx_strand_id
1 'polypeptide(L)'
;MHIKELEFRGISLRHLGMYLEELGGEKSNHSFPVCYNGGNWKAEILSEEEIAFTAVFKVNAVHIRFQAENNEILEELIIKFRKKTFRAGG
;
A
#
# COMPACT_ATOMS: atom_id res chain seq x y z
N MET A 1 17.15 -4.75 -8.00
CA MET A 1 16.10 -3.94 -7.35
C MET A 1 14.89 -3.93 -8.24
N HIS A 2 13.77 -4.48 -7.77
CA HIS A 2 12.51 -4.64 -8.49
C HIS A 2 11.47 -3.69 -7.90
N ILE A 3 10.64 -3.12 -8.77
CA ILE A 3 9.63 -2.12 -8.41
C ILE A 3 8.29 -2.57 -8.98
N LYS A 4 7.23 -2.42 -8.19
CA LYS A 4 5.86 -2.71 -8.63
C LYS A 4 4.88 -1.75 -7.98
N GLU A 5 4.08 -1.11 -8.82
CA GLU A 5 3.07 -0.16 -8.40
C GLU A 5 1.71 -0.85 -8.38
N LEU A 6 0.96 -0.63 -7.30
CA LEU A 6 -0.35 -1.19 -7.08
C LEU A 6 -1.29 -0.10 -6.62
N GLU A 7 -2.52 -0.20 -7.10
CA GLU A 7 -3.61 0.68 -6.72
C GLU A 7 -4.59 -0.10 -5.87
N PHE A 8 -4.96 0.46 -4.72
CA PHE A 8 -5.92 -0.13 -3.79
C PHE A 8 -7.14 0.78 -3.71
N ARG A 9 -8.32 0.21 -4.01
CA ARG A 9 -9.60 0.92 -3.97
C ARG A 9 -10.46 0.43 -2.82
N GLY A 10 -11.23 1.33 -2.22
CA GLY A 10 -12.18 1.00 -1.15
C GLY A 10 -11.54 0.78 0.22
N ILE A 11 -10.26 1.11 0.39
CA ILE A 11 -9.53 1.04 1.64
C ILE A 11 -8.76 2.35 1.83
N SER A 12 -8.78 2.90 3.05
CA SER A 12 -8.10 4.17 3.34
C SER A 12 -6.60 3.98 3.51
N LEU A 13 -5.84 5.05 3.25
CA LEU A 13 -4.38 5.10 3.46
C LEU A 13 -4.00 4.68 4.87
N ARG A 14 -4.80 5.03 5.87
CA ARG A 14 -4.54 4.67 7.27
C ARG A 14 -4.47 3.15 7.46
N HIS A 15 -5.41 2.40 6.88
CA HIS A 15 -5.41 0.94 7.00
C HIS A 15 -4.25 0.31 6.22
N LEU A 16 -3.97 0.84 5.02
CA LEU A 16 -2.84 0.40 4.21
C LEU A 16 -1.50 0.63 4.93
N GLY A 17 -1.32 1.80 5.55
CA GLY A 17 -0.17 2.13 6.38
C GLY A 17 -0.02 1.17 7.56
N MET A 18 -1.11 0.90 8.30
CA MET A 18 -1.08 -0.09 9.38
C MET A 18 -0.64 -1.47 8.89
N TYR A 19 -1.08 -1.90 7.71
CA TYR A 19 -0.66 -3.19 7.16
C TYR A 19 0.82 -3.22 6.76
N LEU A 20 1.36 -2.10 6.28
CA LEU A 20 2.81 -1.98 6.05
C LEU A 20 3.57 -2.09 7.37
N GLU A 21 3.09 -1.45 8.44
CA GLU A 21 3.66 -1.56 9.78
C GLU A 21 3.56 -2.98 10.35
N GLU A 22 2.42 -3.67 10.20
CA GLU A 22 2.26 -5.07 10.60
C GLU A 22 3.20 -6.02 9.83
N LEU A 23 3.57 -5.69 8.59
CA LEU A 23 4.53 -6.46 7.79
C LEU A 23 5.99 -6.17 8.18
N GLY A 24 6.22 -5.32 9.19
CA GLY A 24 7.53 -4.90 9.67
C GLY A 24 8.06 -3.63 9.01
N GLY A 25 7.21 -2.89 8.29
CA GLY A 25 7.58 -1.63 7.63
C GLY A 25 7.51 -0.44 8.57
N GLU A 26 8.64 0.21 8.82
CA GLU A 26 8.69 1.41 9.66
C GLU A 26 8.40 2.67 8.86
N LYS A 27 7.42 3.46 9.32
CA LYS A 27 7.04 4.73 8.69
C LYS A 27 8.15 5.76 8.87
N SER A 28 8.71 6.21 7.75
CA SER A 28 9.84 7.14 7.75
C SER A 28 9.42 8.62 7.70
N ASN A 29 8.25 8.94 7.15
CA ASN A 29 7.76 10.31 7.02
C ASN A 29 6.22 10.39 7.12
N HIS A 30 5.69 11.59 7.28
CA HIS A 30 4.24 11.85 7.38
C HIS A 30 3.65 12.58 6.17
N SER A 31 4.47 12.85 5.15
CA SER A 31 4.08 13.60 3.95
C SER A 31 4.25 12.72 2.72
N PHE A 32 3.40 12.93 1.71
CA PHE A 32 3.47 12.17 0.47
C PHE A 32 4.77 12.48 -0.31
N PRO A 33 5.45 11.47 -0.86
CA PRO A 33 5.14 10.05 -0.76
C PRO A 33 5.48 9.48 0.63
N VAL A 34 4.53 8.78 1.26
CA VAL A 34 4.71 8.21 2.60
C VAL A 34 5.56 6.94 2.51
N CYS A 35 6.77 6.97 3.06
CA CYS A 35 7.73 5.90 2.93
C CYS A 35 7.68 4.95 4.14
N TYR A 36 7.69 3.65 3.85
CA TYR A 36 7.77 2.56 4.82
C TYR A 36 8.94 1.66 4.46
N ASN A 37 9.80 1.37 5.44
CA ASN A 37 10.98 0.53 5.24
C ASN A 37 10.88 -0.75 6.07
N GLY A 38 10.84 -1.90 5.40
CA GLY A 38 10.78 -3.23 6.03
C GLY A 38 12.12 -3.97 6.02
N GLY A 39 13.24 -3.25 5.87
CA GLY A 39 14.59 -3.81 5.83
C GLY A 39 14.97 -4.31 4.44
N ASN A 40 14.36 -5.41 3.98
CA ASN A 40 14.62 -6.01 2.66
C ASN A 40 13.61 -5.60 1.57
N TRP A 41 12.63 -4.77 1.94
CA TRP A 41 11.66 -4.16 1.05
C TRP A 41 11.32 -2.74 1.50
N LYS A 42 10.82 -1.93 0.58
CA LYS A 42 10.35 -0.57 0.80
C LYS A 42 8.97 -0.41 0.17
N ALA A 43 8.06 0.28 0.83
CA ALA A 43 6.78 0.68 0.25
C ALA A 43 6.62 2.20 0.34
N GLU A 44 6.10 2.80 -0.72
CA GLU A 44 5.90 4.24 -0.81
C GLU A 44 4.47 4.50 -1.23
N ILE A 45 3.68 5.12 -0.35
CA ILE A 45 2.34 5.56 -0.69
C ILE A 45 2.48 6.88 -1.44
N LEU A 46 2.17 6.87 -2.73
CA LEU A 46 2.37 8.00 -3.62
C LEU A 46 1.27 9.06 -3.44
N SER A 47 0.02 8.62 -3.37
CA SER A 47 -1.15 9.48 -3.24
C SER A 47 -2.34 8.70 -2.70
N GLU A 48 -3.29 9.44 -2.12
CA GLU A 48 -4.65 8.99 -1.82
C GLU A 48 -5.62 9.95 -2.54
N GLU A 49 -6.54 9.38 -3.30
CA GLU A 49 -7.54 10.12 -4.08
C GLU A 49 -8.93 9.57 -3.78
N GLU A 50 -9.90 10.44 -3.53
CA GLU A 50 -11.29 10.03 -3.36
C GLU A 50 -11.97 9.96 -4.74
N ILE A 51 -12.28 8.75 -5.21
CA ILE A 51 -13.01 8.53 -6.47
C ILE A 51 -14.50 8.42 -6.18
N ALA A 52 -15.27 9.38 -6.67
CA ALA A 52 -16.73 9.32 -6.66
C ALA A 52 -17.25 8.62 -7.93
N PHE A 53 -17.88 7.46 -7.78
CA PHE A 53 -18.56 6.77 -8.89
C PHE A 53 -19.98 7.32 -9.11
N THR A 54 -20.65 7.74 -8.04
CA THR A 54 -21.94 8.44 -8.07
C THR A 54 -21.97 9.49 -6.96
N ALA A 55 -22.99 10.37 -6.91
CA ALA A 55 -23.13 11.41 -5.88
C ALA A 55 -23.11 10.87 -4.43
N VAL A 56 -23.34 9.56 -4.24
CA VAL A 56 -23.41 8.89 -2.93
C VAL A 56 -22.32 7.83 -2.73
N PHE A 57 -21.70 7.30 -3.79
CA PHE A 57 -20.66 6.28 -3.68
C PHE A 57 -19.28 6.87 -3.95
N LYS A 58 -18.56 7.11 -2.86
CA LYS A 58 -17.17 7.55 -2.83
C LYS A 58 -16.29 6.42 -2.32
N VAL A 59 -15.21 6.12 -3.04
CA VAL A 59 -14.20 5.14 -2.62
C VAL A 59 -12.83 5.80 -2.66
N ASN A 60 -12.01 5.51 -1.67
CA ASN A 60 -10.61 5.94 -1.69
C ASN A 60 -9.83 5.05 -2.66
N ALA A 61 -8.98 5.67 -3.48
CA ALA A 61 -8.01 5.04 -4.34
C ALA A 61 -6.61 5.47 -3.87
N VAL A 62 -5.81 4.52 -3.43
CA VAL A 62 -4.49 4.76 -2.88
C VAL A 62 -3.47 4.08 -3.76
N HIS A 63 -2.49 4.86 -4.23
CA HIS A 63 -1.39 4.37 -5.05
C HIS A 63 -0.20 4.05 -4.16
N ILE A 64 0.27 2.80 -4.23
CA ILE A 64 1.43 2.34 -3.46
C ILE A 64 2.46 1.74 -4.41
N ARG A 65 3.71 2.18 -4.27
CA ARG A 65 4.87 1.62 -4.94
C ARG A 65 5.62 0.71 -3.98
N PHE A 66 5.69 -0.56 -4.32
CA PHE A 66 6.51 -1.53 -3.61
C PHE A 66 7.86 -1.70 -4.32
N GLN A 67 8.92 -1.77 -3.54
CA GLN A 67 10.27 -2.00 -4.02
C GLN A 67 10.93 -3.07 -3.15
N ALA A 68 11.68 -3.97 -3.77
CA ALA A 68 12.51 -4.92 -3.04
C ALA A 68 13.79 -5.20 -3.80
N GLU A 69 14.78 -5.75 -3.12
CA GLU A 69 16.04 -6.12 -3.76
C GLU A 69 15.83 -7.29 -4.75
N ASN A 70 15.04 -8.28 -4.33
CA ASN A 70 14.72 -9.50 -5.07
C ASN A 70 13.24 -9.55 -5.48
N ASN A 71 12.98 -10.13 -6.65
CA ASN A 71 11.61 -10.31 -7.15
C ASN A 71 10.78 -11.21 -6.23
N GLU A 72 11.37 -12.28 -5.66
CA GLU A 72 10.67 -13.20 -4.75
C GLU A 72 10.13 -12.48 -3.51
N ILE A 73 10.93 -11.59 -2.92
CA ILE A 73 10.53 -10.77 -1.76
C ILE A 73 9.39 -9.83 -2.14
N LEU A 74 9.49 -9.20 -3.32
CA LEU A 74 8.46 -8.30 -3.82
C LEU A 74 7.13 -9.03 -4.03
N GLU A 75 7.16 -10.21 -4.65
CA GLU A 75 5.96 -11.00 -4.88
C GLU A 75 5.34 -11.51 -3.57
N GLU A 76 6.16 -12.04 -2.66
CA GLU A 76 5.74 -12.43 -1.30
C GLU A 76 5.06 -11.26 -0.56
N LEU A 77 5.66 -10.08 -0.60
CA LEU A 77 5.13 -8.86 0.02
C LEU A 77 3.77 -8.50 -0.57
N ILE A 78 3.66 -8.48 -1.90
CA ILE A 78 2.42 -8.16 -2.61
C ILE A 78 1.32 -9.17 -2.29
N ILE A 79 1.64 -10.46 -2.22
CA ILE A 79 0.69 -11.53 -1.90
C ILE A 79 0.18 -11.35 -0.46
N LYS A 80 1.08 -11.14 0.51
CA LYS A 80 0.72 -10.91 1.92
C LYS A 80 -0.13 -9.66 2.06
N PHE A 81 0.26 -8.58 1.39
CA PHE A 81 -0.45 -7.30 1.42
C PHE A 81 -1.84 -7.42 0.79
N ARG A 82 -1.96 -7.99 -0.43
CA ARG A 82 -3.26 -8.22 -1.09
C ARG A 82 -4.19 -9.10 -0.27
N LYS A 83 -3.67 -10.17 0.34
CA LYS A 83 -4.47 -11.08 1.17
C LYS A 83 -5.08 -10.35 2.37
N LYS A 84 -4.37 -9.37 2.94
CA LYS A 84 -4.85 -8.55 4.05
C LYS A 84 -5.86 -7.51 3.57
N THR A 85 -5.57 -6.78 2.49
CA THR A 85 -6.48 -5.75 1.95
C THR A 85 -7.78 -6.34 1.41
N PHE A 86 -7.74 -7.55 0.83
CA PHE A 86 -8.93 -8.25 0.35
C PHE A 86 -9.92 -8.57 1.48
N ARG A 87 -9.42 -8.85 2.69
CA ARG A 87 -10.28 -9.08 3.87
C ARG A 87 -10.90 -7.81 4.46
N ALA A 88 -10.39 -6.63 4.12
CA ALA A 88 -10.91 -5.35 4.59
C ALA A 88 -11.98 -4.74 3.67
N GLY A 89 -12.08 -5.24 2.43
CA GLY A 89 -13.06 -4.80 1.42
C GLY A 89 -14.26 -5.74 1.26
N GLY A 90 -14.53 -6.61 2.24
CA GLY A 90 -15.66 -7.54 2.26
C GLY A 90 -16.64 -7.19 3.36
#